data_AF-A0A353RKC9-F1
#
_entry.id   AF-A0A353RKC9-F1
#
_cell.length_a   1.000
_cell.length_b   1.000
_cell.length_c   1.000
_cell.angle_alpha   90.00
_cell.angle_beta   90.00
_cell.angle_gamma   90.00
#
_symmetry.space_group_name_H-M   'P 1'
#
loop_
_entity.id
_entity.type
_entity.pdbx_description
1 polymer ?
#
loop_
_entity_poly.entity_id
_entity_poly.type
_entity_poly.pdbx_seq_one_letter_code
_entity_poly.pdbx_strand_id
1 'polypeptide(L)' 'FKEAVNEKDALAVRAYRKKQGILPVVKQIDTLAAEFPAQTNYLYLTYNGGENDLIYCGDHRSVIV' A
#
# COMPACT_ATOMS: atom_id res chain seq x y z
N PHE A 1 -24.75 7.98 10.06
CA PHE A 1 -23.86 7.63 8.91
C PHE A 1 -22.78 6.60 9.22
N LYS A 2 -22.16 6.55 10.42
CA LYS A 2 -21.18 5.49 10.78
C LYS A 2 -21.80 4.15 11.20
N GLU A 3 -23.08 4.10 11.50
CA GLU A 3 -23.75 2.92 12.10
C GLU A 3 -24.14 1.81 11.11
N ALA A 4 -23.98 2.04 9.79
CA ALA A 4 -24.48 1.12 8.75
C ALA A 4 -23.38 0.30 8.04
N VAL A 5 -22.10 0.42 8.43
CA VAL A 5 -21.03 -0.37 7.80
C VAL A 5 -20.88 -1.68 8.55
N ASN A 6 -21.52 -2.73 8.03
CA ASN A 6 -21.30 -4.09 8.49
C ASN A 6 -19.90 -4.55 8.08
N GLU A 7 -19.17 -5.24 8.97
CA GLU A 7 -17.85 -5.80 8.67
C GLU A 7 -17.88 -6.71 7.44
N LYS A 8 -18.98 -7.43 7.23
CA LYS A 8 -19.18 -8.28 6.05
C LYS A 8 -19.15 -7.47 4.75
N ASP A 9 -19.70 -6.26 4.77
CA ASP A 9 -19.73 -5.38 3.59
C ASP A 9 -18.33 -4.83 3.29
N ALA A 10 -17.56 -4.49 4.33
CA ALA A 10 -16.16 -4.06 4.18
C ALA A 10 -15.28 -5.17 3.57
N LEU A 11 -15.48 -6.43 4.01
CA LEU A 11 -14.81 -7.59 3.42
C LEU A 11 -15.23 -7.85 1.97
N ALA A 12 -16.52 -7.69 1.66
CA ALA A 12 -17.04 -7.83 0.30
C ALA A 12 -16.42 -6.78 -0.65
N VAL A 13 -16.36 -5.51 -0.23
CA VAL A 13 -15.70 -4.43 -0.99
C VAL A 13 -14.21 -4.71 -1.17
N ARG A 14 -13.53 -5.23 -0.14
CA ARG A 14 -12.11 -5.62 -0.24
C ARG A 14 -11.90 -6.74 -1.27
N ALA A 15 -12.74 -7.77 -1.25
CA ALA A 15 -12.67 -8.88 -2.19
C ALA A 15 -12.93 -8.42 -3.63
N TYR A 16 -13.92 -7.55 -3.82
CA TYR A 16 -14.22 -6.95 -5.12
C TYR A 16 -13.05 -6.16 -5.69
N ARG A 17 -12.46 -5.25 -4.89
CA ARG A 17 -11.29 -4.46 -5.32
C ARG A 17 -10.10 -5.34 -5.71
N LYS A 18 -9.80 -6.36 -4.91
CA LYS A 18 -8.74 -7.34 -5.21
C LYS A 18 -8.99 -8.07 -6.53
N LYS A 19 -10.23 -8.51 -6.78
CA LYS A 19 -10.59 -9.21 -8.03
C LYS A 19 -10.40 -8.33 -9.28
N GLN A 20 -10.61 -7.03 -9.14
CA GLN A 20 -10.43 -6.05 -10.22
C GLN A 20 -8.98 -5.53 -10.34
N GLY A 21 -8.04 -6.03 -9.52
CA GLY A 21 -6.66 -5.52 -9.49
C GLY A 21 -6.52 -4.11 -8.91
N ILE A 22 -7.57 -3.57 -8.26
CA ILE A 22 -7.54 -2.24 -7.62
C ILE A 22 -6.82 -2.37 -6.28
N LEU A 23 -5.49 -2.29 -6.36
CA LEU A 23 -4.57 -2.40 -5.23
C LEU A 23 -3.78 -1.10 -5.09
N PRO A 24 -3.53 -0.63 -3.87
CA PRO A 24 -2.61 0.48 -3.66
C PRO A 24 -1.17 0.02 -3.97
N VAL A 25 -0.33 0.97 -4.35
CA VAL A 25 1.11 0.80 -4.48
C VAL A 25 1.84 1.47 -3.32
N VAL A 26 3.06 0.98 -3.05
CA VAL A 26 3.96 1.49 -2.01
C VAL A 26 4.88 2.55 -2.61
N LYS A 27 4.85 3.76 -2.06
CA LYS A 27 5.72 4.86 -2.46
C LYS A 27 6.64 5.30 -1.33
N GLN A 28 7.85 5.73 -1.67
CA GLN A 28 8.83 6.28 -0.74
C GLN A 28 8.69 7.80 -0.61
N ILE A 29 8.99 8.32 0.58
CA ILE A 29 9.14 9.76 0.83
C ILE A 29 10.64 10.07 0.82
N ASP A 30 11.10 10.75 -0.22
CA ASP A 30 12.52 10.96 -0.51
C ASP A 30 12.96 12.43 -0.42
N THR A 31 12.06 13.35 -0.08
CA THR A 31 12.24 14.82 -0.03
C THR A 31 12.66 15.51 -1.35
N LEU A 32 13.03 14.73 -2.37
CA LEU A 32 13.62 15.17 -3.63
C LEU A 32 12.77 14.75 -4.85
N ALA A 33 11.52 14.33 -4.63
CA ALA A 33 10.57 13.94 -5.68
C ALA A 33 11.14 12.89 -6.65
N ALA A 34 11.81 11.87 -6.10
CA ALA A 34 12.45 10.76 -6.79
C ALA A 34 13.65 11.15 -7.70
N GLU A 35 14.21 12.35 -7.57
CA GLU A 35 15.45 12.72 -8.29
C GLU A 35 16.65 11.85 -7.87
N PHE A 36 16.68 11.46 -6.59
CA PHE A 36 17.73 10.62 -6.01
C PHE A 36 17.13 9.46 -5.23
N PRO A 37 17.81 8.31 -5.19
CA PRO A 37 17.33 7.16 -4.42
C PRO A 37 17.34 7.48 -2.92
N ALA A 38 16.19 7.32 -2.27
CA ALA A 38 16.11 7.39 -0.82
C ALA A 38 16.82 6.20 -0.17
N GLN A 39 17.54 6.48 0.92
CA GLN A 39 18.22 5.45 1.73
C GLN A 39 17.34 4.93 2.88
N THR A 40 16.19 5.56 3.11
CA THR A 40 15.28 5.27 4.21
C THR A 40 13.97 4.70 3.70
N ASN A 41 13.45 3.68 4.37
CA ASN A 41 12.15 3.09 4.04
C ASN A 41 11.03 3.84 4.75
N TYR A 42 10.85 5.12 4.45
CA TYR A 42 9.70 5.90 4.92
C TYR A 42 8.58 5.85 3.85
N LEU A 43 7.53 5.06 4.13
CA LEU A 43 6.61 4.58 3.11
C LEU A 43 5.17 5.04 3.35
N TYR A 44 4.42 5.17 2.25
CA TYR A 44 2.98 5.35 2.28
C TYR A 44 2.29 4.57 1.15
N LEU A 45 0.98 4.38 1.28
CA LEU A 45 0.14 3.71 0.29
C LEU A 45 -0.65 4.74 -0.52
N THR A 46 -0.69 4.55 -1.83
CA THR A 46 -1.50 5.37 -2.73
C THR A 46 -2.14 4.51 -3.83
N TYR A 47 -3.33 4.87 -4.29
CA TYR A 47 -3.90 4.30 -5.52
C TYR A 47 -3.41 5.01 -6.78
N ASN A 48 -2.78 6.18 -6.63
CA ASN A 48 -2.26 6.96 -7.74
C ASN A 48 -0.77 6.64 -7.95
N GLY A 49 -0.48 5.48 -8.53
CA GLY A 49 0.86 5.09 -8.91
C GLY A 49 0.86 3.82 -9.74
N GLY A 50 1.86 3.67 -10.62
CA GLY A 50 1.96 2.52 -11.52
C GLY A 50 2.66 1.30 -10.91
N GLU A 51 3.57 1.52 -9.95
CA GLU A 51 4.41 0.47 -9.38
C GLU A 51 4.87 0.80 -7.96
N ASN A 52 5.41 -0.21 -7.26
CA ASN A 52 6.02 -0.04 -5.96
C ASN A 52 7.46 0.47 -6.10
N ASP A 53 7.86 1.44 -5.29
CA ASP A 53 9.24 1.97 -5.30
C ASP A 53 10.25 1.01 -4.64
N LEU A 54 9.76 -0.07 -4.01
CA LEU A 54 10.57 -1.07 -3.31
C LEU A 54 10.12 -2.48 -3.66
N ILE A 55 11.10 -3.37 -3.72
CA ILE A 55 10.88 -4.81 -3.85
C ILE A 55 10.90 -5.41 -2.45
N TYR A 56 9.87 -6.18 -2.11
CA TYR A 56 9.87 -6.95 -0.88
C TYR A 56 10.92 -8.06 -0.97
N CYS A 57 11.90 -8.05 -0.06
CA CYS A 57 13.03 -8.99 -0.07
C CYS A 57 12.63 -10.45 0.23
N GLY A 58 11.43 -10.71 0.78
CA GLY A 58 10.95 -12.07 1.04
C GLY A 58 11.80 -12.87 2.04
N ASP A 59 12.64 -12.20 2.83
CA ASP A 59 13.60 -12.84 3.73
C ASP A 59 13.01 -13.23 5.08
N HIS A 60 11.70 -13.02 5.28
CA HIS A 60 10.93 -13.35 6.48
C HIS A 60 11.49 -12.76 7.78
N ARG A 61 12.33 -11.71 7.69
CA ARG A 61 12.88 -10.99 8.84
C ARG A 61 12.04 -9.79 9.27
N SER A 62 10.97 -9.47 8.52
CA SER A 62 10.06 -8.38 8.84
C SER A 62 9.15 -8.76 10.03
N VAL A 63 9.16 -7.95 11.08
CA VAL A 63 8.25 -8.05 12.22
C VAL A 63 7.38 -6.79 12.27
N ILE A 64 6.07 -6.98 12.40
CA ILE A 64 5.11 -5.90 12.60
C ILE A 64 4.78 -5.87 14.09
N VAL A 65 5.03 -4.74 14.74
CA VAL A 65 4.71 -4.50 16.16
C VAL A 65 3.42 -3.70 16.26
#